data_AF-A0A1V2GW90-F1
#
_entry.id   AF-A0A1V2GW90-F1
#
_cell.length_a   1.000
_cell.length_b   1.000
_cell.length_c   1.000
_cell.angle_alpha   90.00
_cell.angle_beta   90.00
_cell.angle_gamma   90.00
#
_symmetry.space_group_name_H-M   'P 1'
#
loop_
_entity.id
_entity.type
_entity.pdbx_description
1 polymer ?
#
loop_
_entity_poly.entity_id
_entity_poly.type
_entity_poly.pdbx_seq_one_letter_code
_entity_poly.pdbx_strand_id
1 'polypeptide(L)'
;MEMDGVRNIVASLSIPGMPEWTGLLLLCLGLLCAAAFLLMPFSVFGVKARLEALEVQLDEIQGELRELALRLQEPAISRRPAASTEEWAEPPTRGLPPMTAPRESRITPPVPPPAAWPEAHQPRRSEPRLDWPRQK
;
A
#
# COMPACT_ATOMS: atom_id res chain seq x y z
N MET A 1 -37.19 -22.99 17.16
CA MET A 1 -37.72 -23.83 16.05
C MET A 1 -36.74 -23.95 14.88
N GLU A 2 -35.87 -22.96 14.61
CA GLU A 2 -34.81 -23.09 13.57
C GLU A 2 -33.69 -24.10 13.90
N MET A 3 -33.33 -24.25 15.18
CA MET A 3 -32.21 -25.09 15.59
C MET A 3 -32.41 -26.58 15.28
N ASP A 4 -33.67 -27.05 15.32
CA ASP A 4 -34.02 -28.45 15.04
C ASP A 4 -33.88 -28.77 13.55
N GLY A 5 -34.19 -27.79 12.68
CA GLY A 5 -33.99 -27.89 11.24
C GLY A 5 -32.52 -27.98 10.86
N VAL A 6 -31.68 -27.14 11.46
CA VAL A 6 -30.22 -27.17 11.25
C VAL A 6 -29.63 -28.50 11.71
N ARG A 7 -30.07 -29.03 12.87
CA ARG A 7 -29.63 -30.35 13.35
C ARG A 7 -30.02 -31.48 12.39
N ASN A 8 -31.22 -31.44 11.83
CA ASN A 8 -31.66 -32.43 10.84
C ASN A 8 -30.84 -32.40 9.55
N ILE A 9 -30.46 -31.20 9.08
CA ILE A 9 -29.59 -31.05 7.91
C ILE A 9 -28.18 -31.58 8.22
N VAL A 10 -27.60 -31.24 9.37
CA VAL A 10 -26.28 -31.75 9.76
C VAL A 10 -26.29 -33.27 9.91
N ALA A 11 -27.36 -33.84 10.48
CA ALA A 11 -27.52 -35.29 10.64
C ALA A 11 -27.68 -36.02 9.30
N SER A 12 -28.37 -35.43 8.32
CA SER A 12 -28.50 -36.04 6.97
C SER A 12 -27.21 -35.94 6.15
N LEU A 13 -26.37 -34.93 6.41
CA LEU A 13 -25.04 -34.78 5.83
C LEU A 13 -23.97 -35.66 6.50
N SER A 14 -24.22 -36.17 7.71
CA SER A 14 -23.30 -37.11 8.37
C SER A 14 -23.47 -38.52 7.82
N ILE A 15 -22.35 -39.14 7.42
CA ILE A 15 -22.32 -40.53 6.96
C ILE A 15 -22.68 -41.46 8.14
N PRO A 16 -23.59 -42.43 7.99
CA PRO A 16 -23.97 -43.33 9.07
C PRO A 16 -22.74 -44.09 9.59
N GLY A 17 -22.34 -43.80 10.84
CA GLY A 17 -21.14 -44.35 11.48
C GLY A 17 -19.98 -43.36 11.65
N MET A 18 -20.07 -42.12 11.16
CA MET A 18 -19.09 -41.05 11.39
C MET A 18 -19.58 -40.00 12.40
N PRO A 19 -18.67 -39.29 13.08
CA PRO A 19 -19.02 -38.26 14.06
C PRO A 19 -19.85 -37.12 13.47
N GLU A 20 -20.76 -36.56 14.27
CA GLU A 20 -21.66 -35.44 13.89
C GLU A 20 -20.94 -34.16 13.45
N TRP A 21 -19.67 -33.94 13.87
CA TRP A 21 -18.86 -32.82 13.39
C TRP A 21 -18.52 -32.89 11.90
N THR A 22 -18.58 -34.08 11.29
CA THR A 22 -18.30 -34.27 9.85
C THR A 22 -19.38 -33.64 8.98
N GLY A 23 -20.66 -33.76 9.36
CA GLY A 23 -21.77 -33.09 8.68
C GLY A 23 -21.65 -31.56 8.77
N LEU A 24 -21.16 -31.05 9.91
CA LEU A 24 -20.92 -29.62 10.12
C LEU A 24 -19.76 -29.12 9.24
N LEU A 25 -18.68 -29.90 9.10
CA LEU A 25 -17.59 -29.57 8.17
C LEU A 25 -18.02 -29.61 6.72
N LEU A 26 -18.82 -30.60 6.30
CA LEU A 26 -19.36 -30.67 4.94
C LEU A 26 -20.29 -29.51 4.63
N LEU A 27 -21.17 -29.16 5.57
CA LEU A 27 -22.03 -27.98 5.46
C LEU A 27 -21.20 -26.70 5.33
N CYS A 28 -20.18 -26.53 6.19
CA CYS A 28 -19.29 -25.37 6.15
C CYS A 28 -18.53 -25.30 4.82
N LEU A 29 -17.94 -26.41 4.37
CA LEU A 29 -17.22 -26.48 3.09
C LEU A 29 -18.14 -26.21 1.90
N GLY A 30 -19.36 -26.76 1.92
CA GLY A 30 -20.39 -26.49 0.91
C GLY A 30 -20.79 -25.01 0.87
N LEU A 31 -20.97 -24.38 2.04
CA LEU A 31 -21.24 -22.95 2.15
C LEU A 31 -20.08 -22.11 1.62
N LEU A 32 -18.83 -22.48 1.95
CA LEU A 32 -17.64 -21.82 1.40
C LEU A 32 -17.57 -21.96 -0.12
N CYS A 33 -17.84 -23.14 -0.66
CA CYS A 33 -17.89 -23.36 -2.11
C CYS A 33 -18.99 -22.52 -2.77
N ALA A 34 -20.20 -22.48 -2.19
CA ALA A 34 -21.28 -21.63 -2.68
C ALA A 34 -20.90 -20.14 -2.64
N ALA A 35 -20.35 -19.67 -1.51
CA ALA A 35 -19.85 -18.31 -1.37
C ALA A 35 -18.75 -18.01 -2.38
N ALA A 36 -17.81 -18.93 -2.62
CA ALA A 36 -16.77 -18.80 -3.62
C ALA A 36 -17.33 -18.75 -5.04
N PHE A 37 -18.37 -19.54 -5.37
CA PHE A 37 -19.07 -19.45 -6.65
C PHE A 37 -19.81 -18.13 -6.83
N LEU A 38 -20.44 -17.62 -5.77
CA LEU A 38 -21.11 -16.30 -5.77
C LEU A 38 -20.09 -15.16 -5.87
N LEU A 39 -18.93 -15.31 -5.24
CA LEU A 39 -17.83 -14.35 -5.28
C LEU A 39 -16.98 -14.49 -6.54
N MET A 40 -16.98 -15.64 -7.23
CA MET A 40 -16.25 -15.88 -8.48
C MET A 40 -16.50 -14.79 -9.53
N PRO A 41 -17.74 -14.38 -9.87
CA PRO A 41 -17.95 -13.27 -10.81
C PRO A 41 -17.32 -11.98 -10.29
N PHE A 42 -17.45 -11.67 -8.99
CA PHE A 42 -16.87 -10.46 -8.42
C PHE A 42 -15.34 -10.51 -8.32
N SER A 43 -14.75 -11.69 -8.13
CA SER A 43 -13.31 -11.90 -8.13
C SER A 43 -12.74 -11.77 -9.54
N VAL A 44 -13.42 -12.29 -10.55
CA VAL A 44 -13.00 -12.22 -11.96
C VAL A 44 -13.17 -10.81 -12.52
N PHE A 45 -14.25 -10.10 -12.17
CA PHE A 45 -14.47 -8.73 -12.65
C PHE A 45 -13.77 -7.67 -11.78
N GLY A 46 -13.72 -7.85 -10.47
CA GLY A 46 -13.16 -6.87 -9.53
C GLY A 46 -11.64 -6.87 -9.48
N VAL A 47 -10.99 -8.03 -9.37
CA VAL A 47 -9.52 -8.10 -9.29
C VAL A 47 -8.91 -7.77 -10.65
N LYS A 48 -9.49 -8.25 -11.75
CA LYS A 48 -9.02 -7.93 -13.11
C LYS A 48 -9.13 -6.44 -13.42
N ALA A 49 -10.27 -5.81 -13.18
CA ALA A 49 -10.45 -4.37 -13.42
C ALA A 49 -9.54 -3.51 -12.52
N ARG A 50 -9.24 -3.97 -11.30
CA ARG A 50 -8.29 -3.28 -10.41
C ARG A 50 -6.85 -3.43 -10.88
N LEU A 51 -6.44 -4.61 -11.35
CA LEU A 51 -5.12 -4.79 -11.96
C LEU A 51 -4.97 -3.94 -13.22
N GLU A 52 -5.98 -3.91 -14.09
CA GLU A 52 -5.98 -3.08 -15.30
C GLU A 52 -5.86 -1.59 -14.97
N ALA A 53 -6.60 -1.11 -13.95
CA ALA A 53 -6.44 0.25 -13.46
C ALA A 53 -5.04 0.52 -12.84
N LEU A 54 -4.46 -0.46 -12.15
CA LEU A 54 -3.11 -0.36 -11.60
C LEU A 54 -2.03 -0.34 -12.68
N GLU A 55 -2.21 -1.07 -13.77
CA GLU A 55 -1.28 -1.09 -14.91
C GLU A 55 -1.18 0.27 -15.57
N VAL A 56 -2.33 0.92 -15.81
CA VAL A 56 -2.39 2.30 -16.33
C VAL A 56 -1.72 3.28 -15.36
N GLN A 57 -1.99 3.18 -14.06
CA GLN A 57 -1.36 4.05 -13.06
C GLN A 57 0.16 3.85 -12.99
N LEU A 58 0.63 2.61 -13.15
CA LEU A 58 2.05 2.31 -13.12
C LEU A 58 2.77 2.93 -14.33
N ASP A 59 2.17 2.85 -15.52
CA ASP A 59 2.70 3.46 -16.73
C ASP A 59 2.77 5.00 -16.63
N GLU A 60 1.74 5.62 -16.05
CA GLU A 60 1.72 7.07 -15.79
C GLU A 60 2.87 7.48 -14.85
N ILE A 61 3.01 6.78 -13.71
CA ILE A 61 4.09 7.04 -12.74
C ILE A 61 5.48 6.81 -13.35
N GLN A 62 5.65 5.77 -14.18
CA GLN A 62 6.90 5.52 -14.89
C GLN A 62 7.22 6.64 -15.90
N GLY A 63 6.20 7.17 -16.58
CA GLY A 63 6.31 8.34 -17.45
C GLY A 63 6.79 9.58 -16.69
N GLU A 64 6.17 9.88 -15.55
CA GLU A 64 6.57 10.99 -14.67
C GLU A 64 8.01 10.83 -14.17
N LEU A 65 8.39 9.62 -13.74
CA LEU A 65 9.76 9.30 -13.32
C LEU A 65 10.77 9.54 -14.45
N ARG A 66 10.44 9.16 -15.69
CA ARG A 66 11.31 9.38 -16.84
C ARG A 66 11.44 10.88 -17.16
N GLU A 67 10.35 11.64 -17.09
CA GLU A 67 10.38 13.09 -17.28
C GLU A 67 11.21 13.77 -16.18
N LEU A 68 10.98 13.42 -14.91
CA LEU A 68 11.76 13.91 -13.77
C LEU A 68 13.23 13.54 -13.90
N ALA A 69 13.55 12.32 -14.32
CA ALA A 69 14.92 11.87 -14.52
C ALA A 69 15.62 12.68 -15.62
N LEU A 70 14.95 12.97 -16.75
CA LEU A 70 15.51 13.83 -17.80
C LEU A 70 15.73 15.26 -17.30
N ARG A 71 14.75 15.82 -16.58
CA ARG A 71 14.87 17.15 -15.95
C ARG A 71 15.96 17.22 -14.89
N LEU A 72 16.23 16.15 -14.16
CA LEU A 72 17.33 16.06 -13.20
C LEU A 72 18.68 15.76 -13.87
N GLN A 73 18.70 15.06 -15.01
CA GLN A 73 19.92 14.83 -15.77
C GLN A 73 20.43 16.08 -16.46
N GLU A 74 19.55 16.99 -16.90
CA GLU A 74 19.93 18.27 -17.51
C GLU A 74 20.89 19.10 -16.60
N PRO A 75 20.68 19.24 -15.28
CA PRO A 75 21.67 19.85 -14.38
C PRO A 75 22.78 18.89 -13.89
N ALA A 76 22.63 17.56 -14.02
CA ALA A 76 23.61 16.58 -13.54
C ALA A 76 24.69 16.22 -14.57
N ILE A 77 24.41 16.27 -15.87
CA ILE A 77 25.41 16.06 -16.93
C ILE A 77 26.43 17.21 -16.94
N SER A 78 26.00 18.45 -16.65
CA SER A 78 26.92 19.58 -16.46
C SER A 78 27.68 19.55 -15.13
N ARG A 79 27.41 18.61 -14.23
CA ARG A 79 28.02 18.55 -12.89
C ARG A 79 28.61 17.18 -12.52
N ARG A 80 28.80 16.29 -13.49
CA ARG A 80 29.49 15.01 -13.28
C ARG A 80 30.97 15.17 -13.61
N PRO A 81 31.88 15.37 -12.64
CA PRO A 81 33.26 14.98 -12.87
C PRO A 81 33.31 13.45 -12.92
N ALA A 82 33.96 12.91 -13.94
CA ALA A 82 34.33 11.50 -13.96
C ALA A 82 35.22 11.20 -12.74
N ALA A 83 34.92 10.08 -12.09
CA ALA A 83 35.81 9.30 -11.21
C ALA A 83 36.92 10.06 -10.46
N SER A 84 36.75 10.25 -9.15
CA SER A 84 37.86 10.13 -8.20
C SER A 84 37.37 9.50 -6.90
N THR A 85 38.04 8.40 -6.58
CA THR A 85 38.25 7.74 -5.30
C THR A 85 38.32 8.73 -4.13
N GLU A 86 37.85 8.33 -2.95
CA GLU A 86 38.06 8.97 -1.64
C GLU A 86 38.45 10.47 -1.63
N GLU A 87 37.51 11.40 -1.72
CA GLU A 87 37.72 12.72 -1.12
C GLU A 87 36.39 13.34 -0.71
N TRP A 88 36.24 13.53 0.60
CA TRP A 88 35.09 14.20 1.19
C TRP A 88 35.03 15.64 0.67
N ALA A 89 34.04 15.94 -0.18
CA ALA A 89 33.83 17.29 -0.69
C ALA A 89 33.13 18.15 0.35
N GLU A 90 33.87 19.09 0.96
CA GLU A 90 33.32 20.13 1.82
C GLU A 90 32.23 20.91 1.04
N PRO A 91 30.99 21.04 1.56
CA PRO A 91 29.93 21.74 0.85
C PRO A 91 30.27 23.25 0.77
N PRO A 92 30.09 23.90 -0.39
CA PRO A 92 30.35 25.33 -0.49
C PRO A 92 29.39 26.07 0.45
N THR A 93 29.94 26.67 1.51
CA THR A 93 29.19 27.53 2.41
C THR A 93 28.72 28.73 1.61
N ARG A 94 27.45 28.69 1.18
CA ARG A 94 26.81 29.78 0.46
C ARG A 94 26.79 30.99 1.39
N GLY A 95 27.67 31.96 1.15
CA GLY A 95 27.70 33.21 1.90
C GLY A 95 26.30 33.82 1.92
N LEU A 96 25.73 33.98 3.12
CA LEU A 96 24.49 34.72 3.30
C LEU A 96 24.78 36.21 3.06
N PRO A 97 24.17 36.87 2.06
CA PRO A 97 24.12 38.33 2.06
C PRO A 97 23.20 38.81 3.20
N PRO A 98 23.49 39.97 3.82
CA PRO A 98 22.68 40.49 4.93
C PRO A 98 21.26 40.85 4.48
N MET A 99 20.30 40.54 5.36
CA MET A 99 18.86 40.81 5.25
C MET A 99 18.56 42.27 4.87
N THR A 100 17.83 42.50 3.76
CA THR A 100 16.62 43.34 3.72
C THR A 100 15.91 43.17 2.38
N ALA A 101 14.80 42.42 2.35
CA ALA A 101 13.85 42.47 1.23
C ALA A 101 12.48 42.84 1.81
N PRO A 102 11.73 43.79 1.21
CA PRO A 102 10.41 44.16 1.69
C PRO A 102 9.49 42.94 1.66
N ARG A 103 8.87 42.62 2.81
CA ARG A 103 7.83 41.59 2.87
C ARG A 103 6.60 42.12 2.13
N GLU A 104 6.46 41.77 0.86
CA GLU A 104 5.17 41.86 0.20
C GLU A 104 4.18 41.01 0.99
N SER A 105 3.14 41.66 1.52
CA SER A 105 2.08 41.04 2.28
C SER A 105 1.30 40.09 1.37
N ARG A 106 1.71 38.82 1.35
CA ARG A 106 0.91 37.77 0.73
C ARG A 106 -0.36 37.60 1.53
N ILE A 107 -1.47 38.09 0.98
CA ILE A 107 -2.81 37.73 1.43
C ILE A 107 -2.93 36.22 1.18
N THR A 108 -2.75 35.46 2.25
CA THR A 108 -2.86 34.00 2.21
C THR A 108 -4.35 33.70 2.42
N PRO A 109 -5.02 32.95 1.52
CA PRO A 109 -6.39 32.52 1.76
C PRO A 109 -6.44 31.68 3.05
N PRO A 110 -7.54 31.72 3.82
CA PRO A 110 -7.68 30.91 5.02
C PRO A 110 -7.52 29.43 4.64
N VAL A 111 -6.57 28.76 5.29
CA VAL A 111 -6.34 27.33 5.11
C VAL A 111 -7.64 26.59 5.46
N PRO A 112 -8.20 25.77 4.56
CA PRO A 112 -9.39 24.99 4.87
C PRO A 112 -9.10 24.06 6.04
N PRO A 113 -10.08 23.79 6.92
CA PRO A 113 -9.89 22.87 8.02
C PRO A 113 -9.45 21.49 7.49
N PRO A 114 -8.54 20.80 8.20
CA PRO A 114 -8.10 19.46 7.80
C PRO A 114 -9.31 18.53 7.71
N ALA A 115 -9.31 17.67 6.69
CA ALA A 115 -10.33 16.64 6.55
C ALA A 115 -10.38 15.80 7.84
N ALA A 116 -11.54 15.78 8.49
CA ALA A 116 -11.79 14.95 9.66
C ALA A 116 -11.91 13.49 9.21
N TRP A 117 -10.78 12.83 9.02
CA TRP A 117 -10.74 11.38 8.91
C TRP A 117 -11.05 10.80 10.30
N PRO A 118 -11.92 9.78 10.43
CA PRO A 118 -12.09 9.10 11.71
C PRO A 118 -10.71 8.59 12.17
N GLU A 119 -10.33 8.84 13.42
CA GLU A 119 -9.06 8.37 13.99
C GLU A 119 -8.89 6.87 13.75
N ALA A 120 -8.15 6.53 12.69
CA ALA A 120 -7.60 5.20 12.53
C ALA A 120 -6.67 5.00 13.72
N HIS A 121 -7.08 4.13 14.63
CA HIS A 121 -6.27 3.70 15.76
C HIS A 121 -4.93 3.28 15.19
N GLN A 122 -3.90 4.07 15.44
CA GLN A 122 -2.59 3.90 14.84
C GLN A 122 -2.08 2.51 15.24
N PRO A 123 -2.03 1.52 14.32
CA PRO A 123 -1.44 0.25 14.67
C PRO A 123 0.03 0.56 14.90
N ARG A 124 0.51 0.30 16.12
CA ARG A 124 1.92 0.39 16.47
C ARG A 124 2.68 -0.53 15.52
N ARG A 125 3.22 0.05 14.45
CA ARG A 125 4.01 -0.67 13.45
C ARG A 125 5.25 -1.19 14.16
N SER A 126 5.25 -2.47 14.48
CA SER A 126 6.43 -3.18 14.94
C SER A 126 7.33 -3.40 13.72
N GLU A 127 8.17 -2.42 13.42
CA GLU A 127 9.22 -2.64 12.43
C GLU A 127 10.24 -3.64 13.00
N PRO A 128 10.54 -4.73 12.27
CA PRO A 128 11.60 -5.64 12.67
C PRO A 128 12.93 -4.89 12.60
N ARG A 129 13.65 -4.84 13.72
CA ARG A 129 14.98 -4.22 13.77
C ARG A 129 15.94 -5.07 12.94
N LEU A 130 16.39 -4.51 11.83
CA LEU A 130 17.40 -5.11 10.98
C LEU A 130 18.77 -4.83 11.62
N ASP A 131 19.24 -5.74 12.48
CA ASP A 131 20.58 -5.67 13.05
C ASP A 131 21.58 -6.13 11.98
N TRP A 132 22.27 -5.18 11.35
CA TRP A 132 23.35 -5.51 10.43
C TRP A 132 24.65 -5.80 11.22
N PRO A 133 25.42 -6.84 10.87
CA PRO A 133 26.62 -7.21 11.61
C PRO A 133 27.80 -6.29 11.27
N ARG A 134 28.19 -5.42 12.22
CA ARG A 134 29.44 -4.63 12.13
C ARG A 134 30.63 -5.57 11.97
N GLN A 135 31.26 -5.53 10.79
CA GLN A 135 32.55 -6.16 10.54
C GLN A 135 33.63 -5.45 11.37
N LYS A 136 34.55 -6.26 11.91
CA LYS A 136 35.62 -5.89 12.83
C LYS A 136 36.96 -5.93 12.11
#